data_AF-A0A7J9IBW2-F1
#
_entry.id   AF-A0A7J9IBW2-F1
#
_cell.length_a   1.000
_cell.length_b   1.000
_cell.length_c   1.000
_cell.angle_alpha   90.00
_cell.angle_beta   90.00
_cell.angle_gamma   90.00
#
_symmetry.space_group_name_H-M   'P 1'
#
loop_
_entity.id
_entity.type
_entity.pdbx_description
1 polymer ?
#
loop_
_entity_poly.entity_id
_entity_poly.type
_entity_poly.pdbx_seq_one_letter_code
_entity_poly.pdbx_strand_id
1 'polypeptide(L)'
;MDDGIEEISTSITEAAMLLGENIRTAGLELSRSIASEKVIQESAKKSYLALCEVEGLTEDERYRVLSKVPDHPMQMLIFFQSTFFSSIGMGEKISF
;
A
#
# COMPACT_ATOMS: atom_id res chain seq x y z
N MET A 1 12.61 32.11 -41.18
CA MET A 1 13.36 31.82 -39.95
C MET A 1 12.39 31.95 -38.78
N ASP A 2 11.39 31.08 -38.75
CA ASP A 2 10.27 31.15 -37.78
C ASP A 2 9.74 29.72 -37.50
N ASP A 3 9.72 28.91 -38.56
CA ASP A 3 9.63 27.43 -38.54
C ASP A 3 10.44 26.75 -37.41
N GLY A 4 11.71 27.11 -37.23
CA GLY A 4 12.54 26.52 -36.18
C GLY A 4 12.16 26.93 -34.74
N ILE A 5 11.56 28.10 -34.55
CA ILE A 5 11.07 28.55 -33.23
C ILE A 5 9.76 27.82 -32.89
N GLU A 6 8.89 27.62 -33.88
CA GLU A 6 7.63 26.88 -33.73
C GLU A 6 7.89 25.40 -33.40
N GLU A 7 8.87 24.77 -34.04
CA GLU A 7 9.28 23.38 -33.77
C GLU A 7 9.87 23.22 -32.35
N ILE A 8 10.70 24.17 -31.91
CA ILE A 8 11.25 24.20 -30.54
C ILE A 8 10.14 24.40 -29.51
N SER A 9 9.21 25.34 -29.75
CA SER A 9 8.08 25.60 -28.86
C SER A 9 7.16 24.39 -28.72
N THR A 10 6.91 23.69 -29.83
CA THR A 10 6.12 22.46 -29.86
C THR A 10 6.83 21.37 -29.05
N SER A 11 8.12 21.15 -29.29
CA SER A 11 8.93 20.16 -28.56
C SER A 11 8.97 20.44 -27.05
N ILE A 12 9.09 21.70 -26.63
CA ILE A 12 9.04 22.10 -25.22
C ILE A 12 7.65 21.80 -24.62
N THR A 13 6.58 22.10 -25.36
CA THR A 13 5.21 21.86 -24.92
C THR A 13 4.94 20.36 -24.75
N GLU A 14 5.38 19.54 -25.69
CA GLU A 14 5.29 18.08 -25.61
C GLU A 14 6.08 17.51 -24.42
N ALA A 15 7.32 17.97 -24.23
CA ALA A 15 8.13 17.58 -23.09
C ALA A 15 7.49 17.97 -21.74
N ALA A 16 6.90 19.17 -21.66
CA ALA A 16 6.18 19.63 -20.48
C ALA A 16 4.92 18.80 -20.20
N MET A 17 4.16 18.43 -21.23
CA MET A 17 3.00 17.54 -21.09
C MET A 17 3.42 16.16 -20.59
N LEU A 18 4.46 15.57 -21.17
CA LEU A 18 4.97 14.25 -20.76
C LEU A 18 5.49 14.28 -19.32
N LEU A 19 6.19 15.35 -18.92
CA LEU A 19 6.63 15.54 -17.54
C LEU A 19 5.43 15.65 -16.59
N GLY A 20 4.40 16.42 -16.95
CA GLY A 20 3.17 16.54 -16.17
C GLY A 20 2.44 15.21 -15.99
N GLU A 21 2.41 14.38 -17.03
CA GLU A 21 1.84 13.04 -17.00
C GLU A 21 2.59 12.10 -16.04
N ASN A 22 3.92 12.10 -16.13
CA ASN A 22 4.78 11.28 -15.28
C ASN A 22 4.66 11.68 -13.80
N ILE A 23 4.63 12.99 -13.51
CA ILE A 23 4.44 13.50 -12.15
C ILE A 23 3.07 13.10 -11.61
N ARG A 24 2.01 13.22 -12.42
CA ARG A 24 0.66 12.81 -12.01
C ARG A 24 0.60 11.32 -11.69
N THR A 25 1.20 10.49 -12.54
CA THR A 25 1.26 9.03 -12.36
C THR A 25 2.00 8.67 -11.08
N ALA A 26 3.19 9.23 -10.86
CA ALA A 26 3.96 9.02 -9.64
C ALA A 26 3.17 9.46 -8.39
N GLY A 27 2.46 10.60 -8.47
CA GLY A 27 1.59 11.09 -7.38
C GLY A 27 0.45 10.13 -7.03
N LEU A 28 -0.17 9.48 -8.03
CA LEU A 28 -1.21 8.48 -7.80
C LEU A 28 -0.66 7.19 -7.17
N GLU A 29 0.50 6.73 -7.63
CA GLU A 29 1.15 5.55 -7.07
C GLU A 29 1.58 5.78 -5.62
N LEU A 30 2.16 6.94 -5.31
CA LEU A 30 2.49 7.35 -3.94
C LEU A 30 1.23 7.43 -3.07
N SER A 31 0.16 8.05 -3.56
CA SER A 31 -1.11 8.15 -2.81
C SER A 31 -1.68 6.78 -2.49
N ARG A 32 -1.63 5.84 -3.46
CA ARG A 32 -2.05 4.46 -3.25
C ARG A 32 -1.16 3.75 -2.22
N SER A 33 0.15 3.93 -2.32
CA SER A 33 1.12 3.34 -1.37
C SER A 33 0.88 3.83 0.05
N ILE A 34 0.69 5.14 0.24
CA ILE A 34 0.39 5.74 1.55
C ILE A 34 -0.93 5.21 2.11
N ALA A 35 -1.97 5.11 1.28
CA ALA A 35 -3.25 4.56 1.70
C ALA A 35 -3.10 3.09 2.14
N SER A 36 -2.35 2.27 1.39
CA SER A 36 -2.04 0.89 1.77
C SER A 36 -1.25 0.81 3.08
N GLU A 37 -0.21 1.64 3.25
CA GLU A 37 0.59 1.69 4.48
C GLU A 37 -0.28 2.02 5.71
N LYS A 38 -1.16 3.01 5.60
CA LYS A 38 -2.07 3.39 6.69
C LYS A 38 -2.98 2.23 7.10
N VAL A 39 -3.56 1.51 6.15
CA VAL A 39 -4.41 0.33 6.42
C VAL A 39 -3.61 -0.76 7.14
N ILE A 40 -2.37 -0.98 6.73
CA ILE A 40 -1.48 -1.98 7.33
C ILE A 40 -1.12 -1.60 8.77
N GLN A 41 -0.76 -0.34 9.02
CA GLN A 41 -0.47 0.16 10.36
C GLN A 41 -1.67 0.03 11.30
N GLU A 42 -2.87 0.40 10.82
CA GLU A 42 -4.11 0.25 11.60
C GLU A 42 -4.42 -1.22 11.91
N SER A 43 -4.22 -2.11 10.94
CA SER A 43 -4.42 -3.56 11.12
C SER A 43 -3.42 -4.15 12.11
N ALA A 44 -2.13 -3.81 11.99
CA ALA A 44 -1.09 -4.23 12.92
C ALA A 44 -1.38 -3.75 14.35
N LYS A 45 -1.84 -2.51 14.52
CA LYS A 45 -2.26 -1.97 15.82
C LYS A 45 -3.43 -2.76 16.40
N LYS A 46 -4.46 -3.08 15.61
CA LYS A 46 -5.59 -3.90 16.06
C LYS A 46 -5.15 -5.30 16.47
N SER A 47 -4.27 -5.94 15.69
CA SER A 47 -3.72 -7.25 16.04
C SER A 47 -2.91 -7.22 17.33
N TYR A 48 -2.08 -6.19 17.53
CA TYR A 48 -1.35 -6.02 18.79
C TYR A 48 -2.30 -5.90 19.98
N LEU A 49 -3.35 -5.08 19.86
CA LEU A 49 -4.34 -4.91 20.92
C LEU A 49 -5.08 -6.23 21.22
N ALA A 50 -5.47 -6.99 20.20
CA ALA A 50 -6.08 -8.31 20.38
C ALA A 50 -5.14 -9.29 21.10
N LEU A 51 -3.84 -9.27 20.79
CA LEU A 51 -2.84 -10.08 21.49
C LEU A 51 -2.64 -9.65 22.95
N CYS A 52 -2.88 -8.37 23.28
CA CYS A 52 -2.85 -7.89 24.65
C CYS A 52 -4.00 -8.42 25.51
N GLU A 53 -5.13 -8.79 24.89
CA GLU A 53 -6.29 -9.37 25.57
C GLU A 53 -6.11 -10.88 25.85
N VAL A 54 -5.13 -11.53 25.22
CA VAL A 54 -4.84 -12.95 25.46
C VAL A 54 -4.06 -13.10 26.77
N GLU A 55 -4.69 -13.72 27.77
CA GLU A 55 -4.05 -14.07 29.04
C GLU A 55 -2.84 -15.00 28.84
N GLY A 56 -1.81 -14.79 29.65
CA GLY A 56 -0.60 -15.64 29.65
C GLY A 56 0.43 -15.32 28.58
N LEU A 57 0.13 -14.46 27.59
CA LEU A 57 1.14 -13.98 26.65
C LEU A 57 2.01 -12.88 27.27
N THR A 58 3.32 -13.11 27.27
CA THR A 58 4.33 -12.10 27.57
C THR A 58 4.50 -11.11 26.41
N GLU A 59 5.06 -9.93 26.66
CA GLU A 59 5.27 -8.91 25.63
C GLU A 59 6.16 -9.42 24.47
N ASP A 60 7.24 -10.14 24.78
CA ASP A 60 8.13 -10.74 23.78
C ASP A 60 7.40 -11.76 22.88
N GLU A 61 6.47 -12.52 23.44
CA GLU A 61 5.67 -13.47 22.68
C GLU A 61 4.67 -12.77 21.75
N ARG A 62 4.10 -11.65 22.18
CA ARG A 62 3.23 -10.82 21.34
C ARG A 62 4.02 -10.28 20.14
N TYR A 63 5.23 -9.76 20.37
CA TYR A 63 6.12 -9.32 19.28
C TYR A 63 6.56 -10.46 18.37
N ARG A 64 6.87 -11.64 18.92
CA ARG A 64 7.22 -12.84 18.14
C ARG A 64 6.07 -13.33 17.27
N VAL A 65 4.83 -13.18 17.73
CA VAL A 65 3.65 -13.52 16.92
C VAL A 65 3.45 -12.48 15.82
N LEU A 66 3.57 -11.19 16.14
CA LEU A 66 3.48 -10.12 15.15
C LEU A 66 4.59 -10.16 14.10
N SER A 67 5.80 -10.59 14.46
CA SER A 67 6.92 -10.69 13.51
C SER A 67 6.76 -11.82 12.49
N LYS A 68 5.80 -12.72 12.69
CA LYS A 68 5.41 -13.71 11.68
C LYS A 68 4.48 -13.15 10.60
N VAL A 69 3.94 -11.94 10.81
CA VAL A 69 3.21 -11.23 9.77
C VAL A 69 4.21 -10.83 8.67
N PRO A 70 3.87 -10.98 7.37
CA PRO A 70 4.76 -10.61 6.27
C PRO A 70 5.28 -9.17 6.40
N ASP A 71 6.48 -8.89 5.91
CA ASP A 71 7.13 -7.57 5.95
C ASP A 71 6.90 -6.75 4.66
N HIS A 72 6.39 -7.38 3.60
CA HIS A 72 6.02 -6.69 2.36
C HIS A 72 4.62 -6.08 2.46
N PRO A 73 4.43 -4.76 2.25
CA PRO A 73 3.15 -4.09 2.45
C PRO A 73 1.97 -4.74 1.70
N MET A 74 2.18 -5.11 0.44
CA MET A 74 1.14 -5.76 -0.38
C MET A 74 0.75 -7.15 0.17
N GLN A 75 1.69 -7.89 0.76
CA GLN A 75 1.40 -9.20 1.38
C GLN A 75 0.70 -9.01 2.73
N MET A 76 1.07 -8.00 3.52
CA MET A 76 0.32 -7.61 4.73
C MET A 76 -1.12 -7.24 4.39
N LEU A 77 -1.34 -6.46 3.33
CA LEU A 77 -2.68 -6.05 2.91
C LEU A 77 -3.54 -7.27 2.59
N ILE A 78 -3.01 -8.23 1.83
CA ILE A 78 -3.70 -9.49 1.52
C ILE A 78 -3.93 -10.33 2.78
N PHE A 79 -2.93 -10.44 3.66
CA PHE A 79 -3.04 -11.18 4.91
C PHE A 79 -4.14 -10.62 5.83
N PHE A 80 -4.18 -9.31 6.03
CA PHE A 80 -5.19 -8.68 6.88
C PHE A 80 -6.58 -8.69 6.24
N GLN A 81 -6.69 -8.52 4.92
CA GLN A 81 -7.96 -8.66 4.22
C GLN A 81 -8.49 -10.09 4.29
N SER A 82 -7.66 -11.10 3.99
CA SER A 82 -8.07 -12.50 4.04
C SER A 82 -8.45 -12.97 5.45
N THR A 83 -7.74 -12.49 6.48
CA THR A 83 -8.10 -12.77 7.88
C THR A 83 -9.43 -12.10 8.25
N PHE A 84 -9.68 -10.88 7.79
CA PHE A 84 -10.95 -10.18 8.00
C PHE A 84 -12.13 -10.89 7.29
N PHE A 85 -11.98 -11.28 6.02
CA PHE A 85 -13.01 -12.00 5.27
C PHE A 85 -13.31 -13.41 5.83
N SER A 86 -12.28 -14.10 6.32
CA SER A 86 -12.45 -15.40 6.98
C SER A 86 -13.20 -15.26 8.31
N SER A 87 -12.97 -14.17 9.05
CA SER A 87 -13.60 -13.93 10.35
C SER A 87 -15.09 -13.53 10.26
N ILE A 88 -15.57 -13.11 9.08
CA ILE A 88 -16.99 -12.79 8.81
C ILE A 88 -17.73 -13.92 8.06
N GLY A 89 -17.12 -15.09 7.90
CA GLY A 89 -17.76 -16.28 7.32
C GLY A 89 -17.95 -16.25 5.80
N MET A 90 -17.27 -15.35 5.08
CA MET A 90 -17.24 -15.39 3.61
C MET A 90 -16.08 -16.28 3.16
N GLY A 91 -16.35 -17.58 3.06
CA GLY A 91 -15.42 -18.50 2.40
C GLY A 91 -15.54 -18.36 0.90
N GLU A 92 -14.57 -17.72 0.24
CA GLU A 92 -14.28 -18.03 -1.17
C GLU A 92 -12.84 -17.68 -1.58
N LYS A 93 -12.31 -18.55 -2.45
CA LYS A 93 -10.92 -18.67 -2.87
C LYS A 93 -10.43 -17.42 -3.60
N ILE A 94 -9.37 -16.80 -3.09
CA ILE A 94 -8.49 -15.95 -3.91
C ILE A 94 -7.35 -16.86 -4.40
N SER A 95 -7.40 -17.25 -5.68
CA SER A 95 -6.25 -17.85 -6.37
C SER A 95 -5.41 -16.72 -6.96
N PHE A 96 -4.10 -16.76 -6.71
CA PHE A 96 -3.13 -16.01 -7.51
C PHE A 96 -3.07 -16.58 -8.92
#